data_AF-A0A9D5ALL7-F1
#
_entry.id   AF-A0A9D5ALL7-F1
#
_cell.length_a   1.000
_cell.length_b   1.000
_cell.length_c   1.000
_cell.angle_alpha   90.00
_cell.angle_beta   90.00
_cell.angle_gamma   90.00
#
_symmetry.space_group_name_H-M   'P 1'
#
loop_
_entity.id
_entity.type
_entity.pdbx_description
1 polymer ?
#
loop_
_entity_poly.entity_id
_entity_poly.type
_entity_poly.pdbx_seq_one_letter_code
_entity_poly.pdbx_strand_id
1 'polypeptide(L)'
;IGVVHRRWHLWRRLYDLYLGNKQFAVVENPGLWNWTFTLKDIDGEVLAQVDRDWRGFGFEILTDAGQYVIRFGGSDPSSKIGLANAIQDLDVRRPLTLAERAVAVALAISLDNDYFSRHGGWGLPFFDVGE
;
A
#
# COMPACT_ATOMS: atom_id res chain seq x y z
N ILE A 1 -4.61 -10.89 -17.90
CA ILE A 1 -5.28 -10.11 -16.84
C ILE A 1 -4.53 -10.36 -15.54
N GLY A 2 -4.31 -9.33 -14.71
CA GLY A 2 -3.71 -9.48 -13.39
C GLY A 2 -4.77 -9.41 -12.29
N VAL A 3 -4.54 -10.07 -11.16
CA VAL A 3 -5.52 -10.23 -10.07
C VAL A 3 -4.84 -10.06 -8.71
N VAL A 4 -5.57 -9.47 -7.78
CA VAL A 4 -5.17 -9.35 -6.37
C VAL A 4 -6.20 -10.09 -5.52
N HIS A 5 -5.74 -11.04 -4.71
CA HIS A 5 -6.58 -11.75 -3.75
C HIS A 5 -6.26 -11.29 -2.34
N ARG A 6 -7.29 -10.94 -1.56
CA ARG A 6 -7.15 -10.70 -0.13
C ARG A 6 -7.32 -12.00 0.63
N ARG A 7 -6.34 -12.36 1.46
CA ARG A 7 -6.46 -13.48 2.41
C ARG A 7 -6.96 -12.96 3.74
N TRP A 8 -7.99 -13.60 4.27
CA TRP A 8 -8.51 -13.25 5.59
C TRP A 8 -7.46 -13.59 6.66
N HIS A 9 -7.30 -12.67 7.60
CA HIS A 9 -6.56 -12.87 8.84
C HIS A 9 -7.15 -11.96 9.90
N LEU A 10 -7.06 -12.35 11.17
CA LEU A 10 -7.69 -11.62 12.28
C LEU A 10 -7.10 -10.22 12.52
N TRP A 11 -5.87 -9.95 12.09
CA TRP A 11 -5.19 -8.66 12.32
C TRP A 11 -4.22 -8.29 11.19
N ARG A 12 -3.56 -9.29 10.58
CA ARG A 12 -2.66 -9.06 9.43
C ARG A 12 -3.46 -8.68 8.19
N ARG A 13 -2.84 -7.89 7.33
CA ARG A 13 -3.36 -7.51 6.01
C ARG A 13 -2.56 -8.29 4.98
N LEU A 14 -3.19 -9.28 4.37
CA LEU A 14 -2.56 -10.24 3.48
C LEU A 14 -3.14 -10.12 2.07
N TYR A 15 -2.27 -9.90 1.09
CA TYR A 15 -2.66 -9.84 -0.33
C TYR A 15 -1.73 -10.70 -1.18
N ASP A 16 -2.30 -11.49 -2.09
CA ASP A 16 -1.56 -12.28 -3.07
C ASP A 16 -1.77 -11.70 -4.46
N LEU A 17 -0.69 -11.45 -5.20
CA LEU A 17 -0.72 -10.79 -6.50
C LEU A 17 -0.36 -11.76 -7.62
N TYR A 18 -1.21 -11.82 -8.63
CA TYR A 18 -1.10 -12.74 -9.76
C TYR A 18 -1.06 -11.98 -11.09
N LEU A 19 -0.25 -12.48 -12.01
CA LEU A 19 -0.29 -12.11 -13.42
C LEU A 19 -0.57 -13.37 -14.24
N GLY A 20 -1.76 -13.45 -14.84
CA GLY A 20 -2.27 -14.73 -15.36
C GLY A 20 -2.39 -15.75 -14.21
N ASN A 21 -1.80 -16.93 -14.40
CA ASN A 21 -1.85 -18.02 -13.40
C ASN A 21 -0.62 -18.04 -12.48
N LYS A 22 0.28 -17.04 -12.56
CA LYS A 22 1.52 -17.01 -11.79
C LYS A 22 1.42 -15.97 -10.68
N GLN A 23 1.56 -16.42 -9.44
CA GLN A 23 1.80 -15.52 -8.32
C GLN A 23 3.19 -14.92 -8.46
N PHE A 24 3.29 -13.60 -8.37
CA PHE A 24 4.58 -12.92 -8.46
C PHE A 24 4.94 -12.15 -7.19
N ALA A 25 3.95 -11.79 -6.37
CA ALA A 25 4.19 -11.11 -5.12
C ALA A 25 3.17 -11.48 -4.03
N VAL A 26 3.58 -11.28 -2.79
CA VAL A 26 2.74 -11.29 -1.58
C VAL A 26 2.96 -10.00 -0.80
N VAL A 27 1.89 -9.49 -0.21
CA VAL A 27 1.93 -8.42 0.78
C VAL A 27 1.57 -9.02 2.12
N GLU A 28 2.47 -8.84 3.09
CA GLU A 28 2.23 -9.21 4.47
C GLU A 28 2.47 -7.99 5.36
N ASN A 29 1.38 -7.34 5.78
CA ASN A 29 1.45 -6.22 6.70
C ASN A 29 0.85 -6.65 8.06
N PRO A 30 1.51 -6.33 9.18
CA PRO A 30 1.07 -6.76 10.52
C PRO A 30 -0.25 -6.13 10.98
N GLY A 31 -0.73 -5.09 10.30
CA GLY A 31 -2.07 -4.50 10.44
C GLY A 31 -2.28 -3.55 11.62
N LEU A 32 -1.29 -3.41 12.50
CA LEU A 32 -1.29 -2.46 13.61
C LEU A 32 -0.47 -1.21 13.27
N TRP A 33 -1.13 -0.07 13.09
CA TRP A 33 -0.52 1.27 12.89
C TRP A 33 0.51 1.39 11.75
N ASN A 34 0.69 0.31 10.99
CA ASN A 34 1.64 0.21 9.90
C ASN A 34 0.89 0.40 8.58
N TRP A 35 1.13 1.53 7.95
CA TRP A 35 0.53 1.92 6.68
C TRP A 35 1.47 1.68 5.49
N THR A 36 2.54 0.92 5.72
CA THR A 36 3.50 0.50 4.72
C THR A 36 3.19 -0.93 4.26
N PHE A 37 2.88 -1.10 2.99
CA PHE A 37 2.56 -2.36 2.36
C PHE A 37 3.69 -2.76 1.41
N THR A 38 4.55 -3.68 1.87
CA THR A 38 5.69 -4.17 1.10
C THR A 38 5.26 -5.38 0.27
N LEU A 39 5.52 -5.31 -1.03
CA LEU A 39 5.35 -6.42 -1.96
C LEU A 39 6.66 -7.21 -1.99
N LYS A 40 6.58 -8.50 -1.65
CA LYS A 40 7.71 -9.43 -1.62
C LYS A 40 7.53 -10.53 -2.63
N ASP A 41 8.60 -11.02 -3.23
CA ASP A 41 8.57 -12.20 -4.08
C ASP A 41 8.47 -13.50 -3.25
N ILE A 42 8.60 -14.64 -3.94
CA ILE A 42 8.53 -15.98 -3.34
C ILE A 42 9.69 -16.25 -2.36
N ASP A 43 10.84 -15.62 -2.58
CA ASP A 43 12.04 -15.76 -1.74
C ASP A 43 12.00 -14.79 -0.54
N GLY A 44 10.98 -13.92 -0.48
CA GLY A 44 10.81 -12.92 0.57
C GLY A 44 11.50 -11.58 0.29
N GLU A 45 12.03 -11.42 -0.92
CA GLU A 45 12.78 -10.23 -1.33
C GLU A 45 11.86 -9.11 -1.83
N VAL A 46 12.24 -7.86 -1.59
CA VAL A 46 11.38 -6.69 -1.87
C VAL A 46 11.31 -6.42 -3.38
N LEU A 47 10.08 -6.28 -3.89
CA LEU A 47 9.81 -5.91 -5.28
C LEU A 47 9.23 -4.50 -5.44
N ALA A 48 8.43 -4.06 -4.47
CA ALA A 48 7.82 -2.74 -4.45
C ALA A 48 7.28 -2.41 -3.04
N GLN A 49 6.94 -1.15 -2.83
CA GLN A 49 6.31 -0.71 -1.59
C GLN A 49 5.24 0.33 -1.87
N VAL A 50 4.07 0.14 -1.27
CA VAL A 50 3.00 1.14 -1.22
C VAL A 50 3.00 1.72 0.19
N ASP A 51 3.04 3.04 0.29
CA ASP A 51 3.14 3.74 1.57
C ASP A 51 2.10 4.87 1.65
N ARG A 52 1.53 5.02 2.84
CA ARG A 52 0.76 6.19 3.26
C ARG A 52 1.47 6.80 4.46
N ASP A 53 2.35 7.75 4.18
CA ASP A 53 3.13 8.42 5.21
C ASP A 53 2.24 9.38 5.99
N TRP A 54 2.21 9.22 7.32
CA TRP A 54 1.63 10.17 8.28
C TRP A 54 2.66 11.30 8.48
N ARG A 55 2.33 12.54 8.12
CA ARG A 55 3.33 13.63 8.08
C ARG A 55 3.49 14.43 9.36
N GLY A 56 2.72 14.16 10.41
CA GLY A 56 2.98 14.76 11.73
C GLY A 56 1.74 15.01 12.59
N PHE A 57 1.93 14.94 13.90
CA PHE A 57 0.93 14.94 14.97
C PHE A 57 0.17 16.27 15.21
N GLY A 58 -0.07 17.12 14.20
CA GLY A 58 -0.68 18.44 14.46
C GLY A 58 -1.44 19.13 13.33
N PHE A 59 -1.32 18.68 12.07
CA PHE A 59 -2.01 19.30 10.94
C PHE A 59 -2.97 18.36 10.17
N GLU A 60 -2.92 17.04 10.42
CA GLU A 60 -3.69 16.01 9.68
C GLU A 60 -4.91 15.43 10.45
N ILE A 61 -5.25 15.95 11.65
CA ILE A 61 -6.44 15.46 12.38
C ILE A 61 -7.76 15.99 11.75
N LEU A 62 -7.67 17.00 10.87
CA LEU A 62 -8.83 17.70 10.31
C LEU A 62 -8.91 17.67 8.77
N THR A 63 -7.92 17.11 8.08
CA THR A 63 -7.89 17.04 6.61
C THR A 63 -7.45 15.65 6.13
N ASP A 64 -8.26 15.03 5.26
CA ASP A 64 -8.01 13.72 4.64
C ASP A 64 -6.91 13.76 3.55
N ALA A 65 -5.84 14.51 3.79
CA ALA A 65 -4.83 14.84 2.78
C ALA A 65 -3.51 14.08 3.01
N GLY A 66 -3.57 12.76 3.17
CA GLY A 66 -2.35 11.94 3.15
C GLY A 66 -1.79 11.84 1.72
N GLN A 67 -0.45 11.74 1.58
CA GLN A 67 0.17 11.44 0.28
C GLN A 67 0.32 9.92 0.12
N TYR A 68 -0.06 9.41 -1.05
CA TYR A 68 0.24 8.03 -1.45
C TYR A 68 1.56 7.96 -2.22
N VAL A 69 2.42 7.03 -1.83
CA VAL A 69 3.71 6.81 -2.51
C VAL A 69 3.81 5.34 -2.91
N ILE A 70 3.98 5.08 -4.20
CA ILE A 70 4.27 3.75 -4.73
C ILE A 70 5.72 3.75 -5.23
N ARG A 71 6.56 2.89 -4.66
CA ARG A 71 7.98 2.75 -5.00
C ARG A 71 8.19 1.43 -5.72
N PHE A 72 8.80 1.49 -6.91
CA PHE A 72 9.11 0.35 -7.76
C PHE A 72 10.61 0.04 -7.88
N GLY A 73 11.43 0.66 -7.02
CA GLY A 73 12.89 0.59 -7.09
C GLY A 73 13.54 1.96 -7.20
N GLY A 74 14.80 1.97 -7.63
CA GLY A 74 15.51 3.17 -8.04
C GLY A 74 14.85 3.86 -9.23
N SER A 75 14.80 5.19 -9.19
CA SER A 75 14.32 6.04 -10.28
C SER A 75 15.42 7.00 -10.70
N ASP A 76 15.45 7.35 -11.99
CA ASP A 76 16.39 8.37 -12.50
C ASP A 76 16.12 9.68 -11.75
N PRO A 77 17.12 10.31 -11.08
CA PRO A 77 16.93 11.57 -10.39
C PRO A 77 16.30 12.66 -11.27
N SER A 78 16.58 12.65 -12.58
CA SER A 78 15.98 13.59 -13.54
C SER A 78 14.50 13.35 -13.82
N SER A 79 13.99 12.14 -13.51
CA SER A 79 12.58 11.77 -13.63
C SER A 79 11.74 12.10 -12.39
N LYS A 80 12.38 12.44 -11.26
CA LYS A 80 11.70 12.87 -10.05
C LYS A 80 11.24 14.32 -10.22
N ILE A 81 9.94 14.56 -10.07
CA ILE A 81 9.33 15.89 -10.22
C ILE A 81 8.53 16.22 -8.96
N GLY A 82 8.61 17.48 -8.53
CA GLY A 82 7.86 18.00 -7.40
C GLY A 82 8.12 17.21 -6.12
N LEU A 83 7.07 16.67 -5.51
CA LEU A 83 7.12 15.99 -4.22
C LEU A 83 7.86 14.64 -4.26
N ALA A 84 8.06 14.06 -5.46
CA ALA A 84 8.85 12.84 -5.64
C ALA A 84 10.34 13.05 -5.33
N ASN A 85 10.85 14.28 -5.39
CA ASN A 85 12.25 14.60 -5.09
C ASN A 85 12.64 14.30 -3.64
N ALA A 86 11.69 14.39 -2.72
CA ALA A 86 11.92 14.09 -1.31
C ALA A 86 11.82 12.59 -0.98
N ILE A 87 11.39 11.76 -1.95
CA ILE A 87 11.17 10.34 -1.74
C ILE A 87 12.46 9.57 -2.01
N GLN A 88 12.91 8.84 -1.00
CA GLN A 88 14.05 7.94 -1.09
C GLN A 88 13.72 6.75 -2.00
N ASP A 89 14.71 6.35 -2.80
CA ASP A 89 14.59 5.16 -3.63
C ASP A 89 14.49 3.90 -2.76
N LEU A 90 13.83 2.88 -3.30
CA LEU A 90 13.69 1.58 -2.67
C LEU A 90 14.71 0.63 -3.28
N ASP A 91 15.49 -0.06 -2.46
CA ASP A 91 16.29 -1.18 -2.96
C ASP A 91 15.35 -2.36 -3.23
N VAL A 92 15.38 -2.86 -4.47
CA VAL A 92 14.49 -3.93 -4.93
C VAL A 92 15.30 -5.02 -5.61
N ARG A 93 14.91 -6.26 -5.37
CA ARG A 93 15.58 -7.44 -5.92
C ARG A 93 15.60 -7.49 -7.44
N ARG A 94 14.53 -6.99 -8.06
CA ARG A 94 14.39 -6.80 -9.50
C ARG A 94 13.32 -5.74 -9.78
N PRO A 95 13.39 -5.04 -10.93
CA PRO A 95 12.28 -4.22 -11.38
C PRO A 95 11.06 -5.08 -11.70
N LEU A 96 9.88 -4.60 -11.30
CA LEU A 96 8.61 -5.12 -11.80
C LEU A 96 8.43 -4.79 -13.28
N THR A 97 7.91 -5.73 -14.05
CA THR A 97 7.44 -5.52 -15.42
C THR A 97 6.30 -4.51 -15.44
N LEU A 98 6.02 -3.89 -16.60
CA LEU A 98 4.91 -2.92 -16.73
C LEU A 98 3.56 -3.50 -16.27
N ALA A 99 3.29 -4.77 -16.61
CA ALA A 99 2.07 -5.45 -16.21
C ALA A 99 2.02 -5.69 -14.68
N GLU A 100 3.12 -6.12 -14.06
CA GLU A 100 3.20 -6.27 -12.60
C GLU A 100 3.03 -4.93 -11.88
N ARG A 101 3.60 -3.83 -12.43
CA ARG A 101 3.39 -2.47 -11.91
C ARG A 101 1.92 -2.06 -11.98
N ALA A 102 1.22 -2.39 -13.06
CA ALA A 102 -0.20 -2.11 -13.18
C ALA A 102 -1.03 -2.85 -12.11
N VAL A 103 -0.68 -4.11 -11.80
CA VAL A 103 -1.30 -4.87 -10.70
C VAL A 103 -0.99 -4.24 -9.34
N ALA A 104 0.25 -3.79 -9.12
CA ALA A 104 0.62 -3.09 -7.89
C ALA A 104 -0.10 -1.75 -7.71
N VAL A 105 -0.35 -1.00 -8.80
CA VAL A 105 -1.19 0.21 -8.76
C VAL A 105 -2.65 -0.15 -8.44
N ALA A 106 -3.20 -1.20 -9.04
CA ALA A 106 -4.54 -1.68 -8.72
C ALA A 106 -4.66 -2.13 -7.25
N LEU A 107 -3.61 -2.77 -6.70
CA LEU A 107 -3.50 -3.04 -5.27
C LEU A 107 -3.55 -1.73 -4.46
N ALA A 108 -2.75 -0.72 -4.82
CA ALA A 108 -2.72 0.55 -4.06
C ALA A 108 -4.11 1.22 -3.99
N ILE A 109 -4.88 1.19 -5.08
CA ILE A 109 -6.28 1.67 -5.11
C ILE A 109 -7.17 0.80 -4.21
N SER A 110 -6.98 -0.52 -4.23
CA SER A 110 -7.75 -1.45 -3.39
C SER A 110 -7.45 -1.24 -1.90
N LEU A 111 -6.19 -0.98 -1.54
CA LEU A 111 -5.76 -0.65 -0.18
C LEU A 111 -6.40 0.66 0.29
N ASP A 112 -6.52 1.65 -0.60
CA ASP A 112 -7.23 2.90 -0.33
C ASP A 112 -8.69 2.66 0.06
N ASN A 113 -9.43 1.93 -0.78
CA ASN A 113 -10.80 1.57 -0.47
C ASN A 113 -10.92 0.70 0.80
N ASP A 114 -10.04 -0.27 1.01
CA ASP A 114 -10.13 -1.23 2.12
C ASP A 114 -9.87 -0.58 3.48
N TYR A 115 -8.95 0.40 3.56
CA TYR A 115 -8.48 0.92 4.85
C TYR A 115 -8.66 2.42 5.05
N PHE A 116 -8.61 3.23 4.00
CA PHE A 116 -8.56 4.68 4.13
C PHE A 116 -9.93 5.31 3.85
N SER A 117 -10.63 4.93 2.77
CA SER A 117 -11.91 5.55 2.40
C SER A 117 -13.10 5.11 3.29
N ARG A 118 -13.00 3.98 3.99
CA ARG A 118 -14.10 3.43 4.82
C ARG A 118 -14.04 3.86 6.29
N HIS A 119 -13.03 4.63 6.69
CA HIS A 119 -12.84 5.05 8.09
C HIS A 119 -12.80 6.58 8.25
N GLY A 120 -13.81 7.28 7.74
CA GLY A 120 -14.19 8.62 8.21
C GLY A 120 -14.78 8.63 9.63
N GLY A 121 -14.35 7.71 10.49
CA GLY A 121 -14.87 7.51 11.84
C GLY A 121 -13.76 6.91 12.68
N TRP A 122 -13.02 7.78 13.36
CA TRP A 122 -12.25 7.41 14.53
C TRP A 122 -13.14 6.55 15.45
N GLY A 123 -12.64 5.39 15.89
CA GLY A 123 -13.40 4.42 16.66
C GLY A 123 -13.96 4.99 17.97
N LEU A 124 -15.16 5.57 17.91
CA LEU A 124 -16.11 5.48 19.00
C LEU A 124 -17.03 4.30 18.68
N PRO A 125 -17.16 3.30 19.58
CA PRO A 125 -18.18 2.29 19.45
C PRO A 125 -19.53 3.01 19.51
N PHE A 126 -20.26 3.02 18.41
CA PHE A 126 -21.67 3.40 18.43
C PHE A 126 -22.40 2.33 19.25
N PHE A 127 -22.59 2.61 20.54
CA PHE A 127 -23.72 2.05 21.26
C PHE A 127 -24.97 2.66 20.63
N ASP A 128 -25.62 1.87 19.79
CA ASP A 128 -26.98 2.12 19.37
C ASP A 128 -27.86 1.96 20.61
N VAL A 129 -28.10 3.07 21.31
CA VAL A 129 -29.16 3.14 22.32
C VAL A 129 -30.41 3.51 21.54
N GLY A 130 -31.18 2.49 21.17
CA GLY A 130 -32.53 2.68 20.69
C GLY A 130 -33.39 3.32 21.77
N GLU A 131 -34.14 4.34 21.37
CA GLU A 131 -35.47 4.66 21.92
C GLU A 131 -36.41 4.92 20.74
#